data_AF-A0ABD1ES88-F1
#
_entry.id   AF-A0ABD1ES88-F1
#
_cell.length_a   1.000
_cell.length_b   1.000
_cell.length_c   1.000
_cell.angle_alpha   90.00
_cell.angle_beta   90.00
_cell.angle_gamma   90.00
#
_symmetry.space_group_name_H-M   'P 1'
#
loop_
_entity.id
_entity.type
_entity.pdbx_description
1 polymer ?
#
loop_
_entity_poly.entity_id
_entity_poly.type
_entity_poly.pdbx_seq_one_letter_code
_entity_poly.pdbx_strand_id
1 'polypeptide(L)'
;MCHCHQIEPANCVQQALLSNRKKMPETVQDLVIRVTDELILTPFASASLVNEILKGLLYQKSQIPYPYSWLKEAIEKRRKKLSESDANVSKKLNFTHENHYRTVSKACDFLEVLMKGIAKEFSENIIKEIVVMLGTSPNCPKEVVTIQIPHIDQEHIERNHISELNKHLQKVLRHIFLSQTWMDSVNTSLTCTNTYVYLKKLANEIKEIAVEI
;
A
#
# COMPACT_ATOMS: atom_id res chain seq x y z
N MET A 1 26.23 -14.94 65.67
CA MET A 1 26.91 -14.80 64.36
C MET A 1 25.93 -15.22 63.28
N CYS A 2 25.26 -14.27 62.64
CA CYS A 2 24.42 -14.54 61.48
C CYS A 2 24.89 -13.58 60.37
N HIS A 3 25.49 -14.13 59.32
CA HIS A 3 25.96 -13.37 58.18
C HIS A 3 24.77 -12.92 57.33
N CYS A 4 24.55 -11.61 57.26
CA CYS A 4 23.79 -10.97 56.21
C CYS A 4 24.58 -11.07 54.90
N HIS A 5 24.08 -11.85 53.93
CA HIS A 5 24.48 -11.67 52.53
C HIS A 5 23.53 -10.66 51.89
N GLN A 6 24.08 -9.48 51.59
CA GLN A 6 23.52 -8.53 50.64
C GLN A 6 23.65 -9.14 49.24
N ILE A 7 22.53 -9.27 48.52
CA ILE A 7 22.50 -9.50 47.08
C ILE A 7 21.63 -8.41 46.46
N GLU A 8 22.21 -7.72 45.49
CA GLU A 8 21.76 -6.49 44.86
C GLU A 8 20.42 -6.61 44.11
N PRO A 9 19.62 -5.52 44.02
CA PRO A 9 18.35 -5.49 43.31
C PRO A 9 18.56 -5.16 41.81
N ALA A 10 19.32 -5.99 41.08
CA ALA A 10 19.58 -5.73 39.66
C ALA A 10 18.77 -6.63 38.70
N ASN A 11 18.12 -7.70 39.18
CA ASN A 11 17.56 -8.73 38.30
C ASN A 11 16.04 -8.71 38.10
N CYS A 12 15.31 -7.81 38.77
CA CYS A 12 13.84 -7.77 38.62
C CYS A 12 13.36 -6.92 37.44
N VAL A 13 14.18 -5.99 36.93
CA VAL A 13 13.82 -5.11 35.80
C VAL A 13 14.09 -5.78 34.45
N GLN A 14 15.10 -6.65 34.37
CA GLN A 14 15.43 -7.36 33.12
C GLN A 14 14.46 -8.51 32.79
N GLN A 15 13.75 -9.07 33.78
CA GLN A 15 12.73 -10.10 33.53
C GLN A 15 11.37 -9.51 33.09
N ALA A 16 11.13 -8.21 33.28
CA ALA A 16 9.89 -7.55 32.87
C ALA A 16 9.89 -7.06 31.40
N LEU A 17 11.07 -6.91 30.77
CA LEU A 17 11.19 -6.49 29.36
C LEU A 17 11.25 -7.65 28.36
N LEU A 18 11.38 -8.89 28.83
CA LEU A 18 11.39 -10.09 27.98
C LEU A 18 10.06 -10.88 28.01
N SER A 19 9.09 -10.52 28.86
CA SER A 19 7.81 -11.24 28.98
C SER A 19 6.60 -10.56 28.32
N ASN A 20 6.77 -9.37 27.74
CA ASN A 20 5.72 -8.66 27.02
C ASN A 20 5.91 -8.65 25.49
N ARG A 21 6.45 -9.73 24.92
CA ARG A 21 6.04 -10.09 23.55
C ARG A 21 4.60 -10.56 23.64
N LYS A 22 3.66 -9.61 23.61
CA LYS A 22 2.29 -9.90 23.21
C LYS A 22 2.40 -10.76 21.96
N LYS A 23 1.96 -12.02 22.06
CA LYS A 23 1.78 -12.90 20.91
C LYS A 23 1.04 -12.07 19.86
N MET A 24 1.76 -11.78 18.79
CA MET A 24 1.19 -11.23 17.57
C MET A 24 0.07 -12.20 17.18
N PRO A 25 -1.18 -11.74 17.00
CA PRO A 25 -2.26 -12.64 16.67
C PRO A 25 -1.89 -13.41 15.41
N GLU A 26 -2.06 -14.74 15.51
CA GLU A 26 -1.82 -15.74 14.48
C GLU A 26 -2.59 -15.39 13.21
N THR A 27 -1.89 -14.81 12.24
CA THR A 27 -1.83 -15.20 10.80
C THR A 27 -1.24 -14.02 10.03
N VAL A 28 0.08 -13.86 10.04
CA VAL A 28 0.76 -13.02 9.05
C VAL A 28 0.74 -13.82 7.74
N GLN A 29 -0.24 -13.55 6.88
CA GLN A 29 -0.31 -14.16 5.56
C GLN A 29 0.56 -13.37 4.60
N ASP A 30 1.81 -13.80 4.41
CA ASP A 30 2.68 -13.23 3.40
C ASP A 30 2.20 -13.63 2.00
N LEU A 31 1.41 -12.76 1.36
CA LEU A 31 1.06 -12.91 -0.04
C LEU A 31 2.22 -12.47 -0.93
N VAL A 32 3.01 -13.43 -1.40
CA VAL A 32 4.11 -13.18 -2.36
C VAL A 32 3.57 -13.24 -3.79
N ILE A 33 3.58 -12.10 -4.46
CA ILE A 33 3.17 -11.97 -5.87
C ILE A 33 4.41 -12.08 -6.76
N ARG A 34 4.46 -13.08 -7.65
CA ARG A 34 5.54 -13.25 -8.64
C ARG A 34 5.06 -12.74 -10.00
N VAL A 35 5.81 -11.81 -10.58
CA VAL A 35 5.58 -11.30 -11.93
C VAL A 35 6.29 -12.23 -12.92
N THR A 36 5.59 -12.68 -13.97
CA THR A 36 6.09 -13.61 -14.99
C THR A 36 7.16 -12.98 -15.90
N ASP A 37 8.10 -13.80 -16.39
CA ASP A 37 9.26 -13.39 -17.20
C ASP A 37 8.92 -12.75 -18.57
N GLU A 38 7.67 -12.82 -19.02
CA GLU A 38 7.22 -12.25 -20.30
C GLU A 38 7.13 -10.71 -20.29
N LEU A 39 7.21 -10.07 -19.12
CA LEU A 39 7.09 -8.62 -18.99
C LEU A 39 8.45 -8.00 -18.65
N ILE A 40 8.97 -7.17 -19.55
CA ILE A 40 10.06 -6.24 -19.22
C ILE A 40 9.50 -5.25 -18.20
N LEU A 41 9.98 -5.35 -16.96
CA LEU A 41 9.59 -4.45 -15.89
C LEU A 41 10.45 -3.21 -15.94
N THR A 42 9.90 -2.10 -16.40
CA THR A 42 10.52 -0.79 -16.19
C THR A 42 9.98 -0.13 -14.92
N PRO A 43 10.52 1.03 -14.49
CA PRO A 43 9.96 1.79 -13.38
C PRO A 43 8.48 2.14 -13.58
N PHE A 44 8.08 2.47 -14.81
CA PHE A 44 6.71 2.85 -15.12
C PHE A 44 5.76 1.66 -15.06
N ALA A 45 6.14 0.53 -15.67
CA ALA A 45 5.38 -0.71 -15.61
C ALA A 45 5.23 -1.22 -14.18
N SER A 46 6.32 -1.20 -13.40
CA SER A 46 6.35 -1.65 -12.01
C SER A 46 5.44 -0.80 -11.11
N ALA A 47 5.52 0.53 -11.25
CA ALA A 47 4.64 1.45 -10.53
C ALA A 47 3.17 1.23 -10.90
N SER A 48 2.87 1.06 -12.18
CA SER A 48 1.51 0.82 -12.67
C SER A 48 0.95 -0.49 -12.12
N LEU A 49 1.76 -1.57 -12.16
CA LEU A 49 1.39 -2.87 -11.62
C LEU A 49 1.08 -2.81 -10.13
N VAL A 50 1.96 -2.21 -9.34
CA VAL A 50 1.76 -2.04 -7.89
C VAL A 50 0.51 -1.23 -7.59
N ASN A 51 0.28 -0.15 -8.32
CA ASN A 51 -0.90 0.69 -8.13
C ASN A 51 -2.20 -0.08 -8.42
N GLU A 52 -2.24 -0.92 -9.46
CA GLU A 52 -3.40 -1.78 -9.74
C GLU A 52 -3.60 -2.89 -8.70
N ILE A 53 -2.51 -3.52 -8.24
CA ILE A 53 -2.56 -4.49 -7.14
C ILE A 53 -3.10 -3.83 -5.87
N LEU A 54 -2.65 -2.62 -5.54
CA LEU A 54 -3.11 -1.87 -4.37
C LEU A 54 -4.61 -1.55 -4.46
N LYS A 55 -5.11 -1.12 -5.62
CA LYS A 55 -6.55 -0.89 -5.84
C LYS A 55 -7.36 -2.17 -5.63
N GLY A 56 -6.90 -3.28 -6.20
CA GLY A 56 -7.54 -4.60 -6.06
C GLY A 56 -7.57 -5.06 -4.60
N LEU A 57 -6.43 -4.95 -3.91
CA LEU A 57 -6.29 -5.31 -2.51
C LEU A 57 -7.24 -4.51 -1.62
N LEU A 58 -7.25 -3.18 -1.76
CA LEU A 58 -8.11 -2.31 -0.96
C LEU A 58 -9.60 -2.61 -1.17
N TYR A 59 -9.99 -2.94 -2.41
CA TYR A 59 -11.37 -3.29 -2.71
C TYR A 59 -11.76 -4.63 -2.08
N GLN A 60 -10.96 -5.68 -2.29
CA GLN A 60 -11.29 -7.01 -1.77
C GLN A 60 -11.21 -7.10 -0.25
N LYS A 61 -10.30 -6.34 0.37
CA LYS A 61 -10.21 -6.20 1.83
C LYS A 61 -11.23 -5.23 2.41
N SER A 62 -12.23 -4.80 1.63
CA SER A 62 -13.32 -3.91 2.09
C SER A 62 -12.82 -2.59 2.71
N GLN A 63 -11.63 -2.13 2.30
CA GLN A 63 -11.10 -0.81 2.69
C GLN A 63 -11.74 0.31 1.86
N ILE A 64 -12.17 -0.01 0.63
CA ILE A 64 -13.02 0.84 -0.20
C ILE A 64 -14.30 0.10 -0.60
N PRO A 65 -15.45 0.79 -0.67
CA PRO A 65 -16.74 0.14 -0.90
C PRO A 65 -16.99 -0.28 -2.36
N TYR A 66 -16.27 0.32 -3.31
CA TYR A 66 -16.41 0.06 -4.75
C TYR A 66 -15.03 0.01 -5.40
N PRO A 67 -14.91 -0.62 -6.58
CA PRO A 67 -13.69 -0.57 -7.37
C PRO A 67 -13.25 0.88 -7.59
N TYR A 68 -11.94 1.11 -7.49
CA TYR A 68 -11.37 2.46 -7.55
C TYR A 68 -11.78 3.26 -8.79
N SER A 69 -11.82 2.62 -9.97
CA SER A 69 -12.22 3.25 -11.23
C SER A 69 -13.64 3.82 -11.18
N TRP A 70 -14.57 3.04 -10.63
CA TRP A 70 -15.96 3.46 -10.44
C TRP A 70 -16.07 4.58 -9.41
N LEU A 71 -15.34 4.47 -8.29
CA LEU A 71 -15.33 5.48 -7.24
C LEU A 71 -14.87 6.84 -7.77
N LYS A 72 -13.79 6.83 -8.55
CA LYS A 72 -13.23 8.01 -9.20
C LYS A 72 -14.23 8.66 -10.14
N GLU A 73 -14.86 7.88 -11.03
CA GLU A 73 -15.86 8.41 -11.96
C GLU A 73 -17.06 9.02 -11.22
N ALA A 74 -17.55 8.35 -10.17
CA ALA A 74 -18.67 8.83 -9.36
C ALA A 74 -18.36 10.16 -8.67
N ILE A 75 -17.14 10.30 -8.12
CA ILE A 75 -16.67 11.54 -7.49
C ILE A 75 -16.52 12.65 -8.54
N GLU A 76 -15.86 12.39 -9.67
CA GLU A 76 -15.66 13.37 -10.74
C GLU A 76 -16.98 13.88 -11.30
N LYS A 77 -17.95 12.98 -11.51
CA LYS A 77 -19.30 13.35 -11.96
C LYS A 77 -20.01 14.25 -10.94
N ARG A 78 -19.82 14.02 -9.64
CA ARG A 78 -20.38 14.88 -8.59
C ARG A 78 -19.65 16.23 -8.52
N ARG A 79 -18.33 16.25 -8.64
CA ARG A 79 -17.53 17.49 -8.70
C ARG A 79 -17.97 18.36 -9.88
N LYS A 80 -18.14 17.79 -11.07
CA LYS A 80 -18.65 18.49 -12.27
C LYS A 80 -20.03 19.09 -12.04
N LYS A 81 -20.96 18.31 -11.47
CA LYS A 81 -22.30 18.81 -11.13
C LYS A 81 -22.27 19.97 -10.12
N LEU A 82 -21.36 19.94 -9.15
CA LEU A 82 -21.19 21.02 -8.17
C LEU A 82 -20.56 22.27 -8.78
N SER A 83 -19.67 22.13 -9.77
CA SER A 83 -19.07 23.26 -10.48
C SER A 83 -19.99 23.90 -11.53
N GLU A 84 -20.89 23.11 -12.12
CA GLU A 84 -21.88 23.57 -13.12
C GLU A 84 -23.16 24.12 -12.47
N SER A 85 -23.49 23.70 -11.24
CA SER A 85 -24.58 24.29 -10.49
C SER A 85 -24.11 25.57 -9.80
N ASP A 86 -24.34 26.72 -10.45
CA ASP A 86 -24.23 28.02 -9.81
C ASP A 86 -24.96 28.03 -8.47
N ALA A 87 -24.41 28.82 -7.53
CA ALA A 87 -24.62 28.91 -6.09
C ALA A 87 -26.07 29.09 -5.55
N ASN A 88 -27.13 28.82 -6.33
CA ASN A 88 -28.51 29.16 -6.00
C ASN A 88 -29.50 27.99 -5.88
N VAL A 89 -29.06 26.74 -6.01
CA VAL A 89 -29.94 25.60 -5.67
C VAL A 89 -29.53 25.06 -4.30
N SER A 90 -30.00 25.76 -3.26
CA SER A 90 -30.12 25.23 -1.89
C SER A 90 -31.14 24.07 -1.88
N LYS A 91 -30.79 22.99 -2.57
CA LYS A 91 -31.39 21.68 -2.29
C LYS A 91 -31.00 21.39 -0.86
N LYS A 92 -31.98 21.02 -0.02
CA LYS A 92 -31.76 20.41 1.30
C LYS A 92 -30.82 19.21 1.13
N LEU A 93 -29.52 19.47 1.11
CA LEU A 93 -28.50 18.45 1.06
C LEU A 93 -28.55 17.78 2.41
N ASN A 94 -28.93 16.51 2.40
CA ASN A 94 -28.88 15.70 3.60
C ASN A 94 -27.42 15.75 4.12
N PHE A 95 -27.22 16.36 5.29
CA PHE A 95 -25.91 16.60 5.88
C PHE A 95 -25.09 15.30 5.99
N THR A 96 -25.78 14.19 6.25
CA THR A 96 -25.20 12.84 6.27
C THR A 96 -24.63 12.44 4.91
N HIS A 97 -25.37 12.68 3.82
CA HIS A 97 -24.90 12.36 2.46
C HIS A 97 -23.71 13.23 2.04
N GLU A 98 -23.67 14.48 2.47
CA GLU A 98 -22.54 15.37 2.20
C GLU A 98 -21.30 14.96 3.00
N ASN A 99 -21.47 14.60 4.27
CA ASN A 99 -20.36 14.14 5.09
C ASN A 99 -19.77 12.81 4.56
N HIS A 100 -20.61 11.85 4.16
CA HIS A 100 -20.15 10.61 3.54
C HIS A 100 -19.40 10.86 2.23
N TYR A 101 -19.93 11.73 1.38
CA TYR A 101 -19.25 12.12 0.14
C TYR A 101 -17.89 12.75 0.41
N ARG A 102 -17.81 13.69 1.35
CA ARG A 102 -16.56 14.35 1.71
C ARG A 102 -15.51 13.35 2.21
N THR A 103 -15.91 12.40 3.05
CA THR A 103 -15.02 11.34 3.53
C THR A 103 -14.50 10.48 2.39
N VAL A 104 -15.40 10.01 1.51
CA VAL A 104 -15.04 9.18 0.36
C VAL A 104 -14.18 9.94 -0.64
N SER A 105 -14.50 11.20 -0.91
CA SER A 105 -13.71 12.08 -1.78
C SER A 105 -12.29 12.23 -1.23
N LYS A 106 -12.13 12.56 0.05
CA LYS A 106 -10.81 12.72 0.68
C LYS A 106 -10.00 11.42 0.63
N ALA A 107 -10.63 10.27 0.89
CA ALA A 107 -9.98 8.98 0.80
C ALA A 107 -9.51 8.67 -0.63
N CYS A 108 -10.32 8.99 -1.65
CA CYS A 108 -9.94 8.84 -3.05
C CYS A 108 -8.78 9.77 -3.44
N ASP A 109 -8.80 11.03 -2.99
CA ASP A 109 -7.72 11.99 -3.23
C ASP A 109 -6.41 11.53 -2.56
N PHE A 110 -6.49 11.02 -1.33
CA PHE A 110 -5.35 10.44 -0.63
C PHE A 110 -4.77 9.24 -1.39
N LEU A 111 -5.62 8.34 -1.89
CA LEU A 111 -5.18 7.20 -2.70
C LEU A 111 -4.52 7.65 -4.01
N GLU A 112 -4.99 8.72 -4.65
CA GLU A 112 -4.31 9.31 -5.82
C GLU A 112 -2.92 9.85 -5.48
N VAL A 113 -2.80 10.57 -4.37
CA VAL A 113 -1.50 11.08 -3.90
C VAL A 113 -0.55 9.93 -3.60
N LEU A 114 -1.03 8.87 -2.92
CA LEU A 114 -0.27 7.68 -2.62
C LEU A 114 0.25 6.99 -3.90
N MET A 115 -0.63 6.77 -4.89
CA MET A 115 -0.24 6.14 -6.15
C MET A 115 0.76 6.98 -6.97
N LYS A 116 0.61 8.31 -6.95
CA LYS A 116 1.58 9.24 -7.56
C LYS A 116 2.92 9.20 -6.82
N GLY A 117 2.89 9.12 -5.49
CA GLY A 117 4.06 8.95 -4.64
C GLY A 117 4.81 7.67 -4.98
N ILE A 118 4.10 6.53 -5.08
CA ILE A 118 4.68 5.24 -5.49
C ILE A 118 5.34 5.37 -6.87
N ALA A 119 4.64 5.95 -7.85
CA ALA A 119 5.20 6.13 -9.19
C ALA A 119 6.46 7.02 -9.21
N LYS A 120 6.48 8.08 -8.41
CA LYS A 120 7.65 8.93 -8.24
C LYS A 120 8.81 8.16 -7.63
N GLU A 121 8.57 7.39 -6.57
CA GLU A 121 9.60 6.59 -5.91
C GLU A 121 10.24 5.55 -6.85
N PHE A 122 9.45 4.90 -7.71
CA PHE A 122 9.99 4.02 -8.74
C PHE A 122 10.85 4.74 -9.78
N SER A 123 10.50 5.99 -10.13
CA SER A 123 11.28 6.77 -11.10
C SER A 123 12.63 7.26 -10.55
N GLU A 124 12.75 7.42 -9.23
CA GLU A 124 13.93 7.99 -8.58
C GLU A 124 14.80 6.93 -7.89
N ASN A 125 14.25 5.77 -7.55
CA ASN A 125 14.92 4.76 -6.72
C ASN A 125 14.67 3.33 -7.24
N ILE A 126 15.62 2.45 -6.97
CA ILE A 126 15.44 1.00 -7.18
C ILE A 126 14.68 0.43 -5.99
N ILE A 127 13.42 0.08 -6.19
CA ILE A 127 12.55 -0.52 -5.18
C ILE A 127 12.62 -2.04 -5.27
N LYS A 128 12.97 -2.71 -4.17
CA LYS A 128 13.03 -4.18 -4.09
C LYS A 128 11.71 -4.80 -3.64
N GLU A 129 11.02 -4.10 -2.75
CA GLU A 129 9.90 -4.66 -2.01
C GLU A 129 8.97 -3.55 -1.56
N ILE A 130 7.68 -3.81 -1.64
CA ILE A 130 6.63 -2.92 -1.15
C ILE A 130 5.78 -3.70 -0.16
N VAL A 131 5.61 -3.15 1.03
CA VAL A 131 4.87 -3.78 2.12
C VAL A 131 3.64 -2.95 2.40
N VAL A 132 2.46 -3.55 2.25
CA VAL A 132 1.17 -2.96 2.57
C VAL A 132 0.67 -3.58 3.87
N MET A 133 0.49 -2.76 4.91
CA MET A 133 0.02 -3.20 6.22
C MET A 133 -1.38 -2.68 6.47
N LEU A 134 -2.29 -3.56 6.88
CA LEU A 134 -3.65 -3.24 7.26
C LEU A 134 -3.80 -3.47 8.76
N GLY A 135 -4.15 -2.43 9.52
CA GLY A 135 -4.35 -2.57 10.96
C GLY A 135 -4.52 -1.27 11.72
N THR A 136 -4.49 -1.34 13.05
CA THR A 136 -4.62 -0.16 13.90
C THR A 136 -3.39 0.73 13.87
N SER A 137 -2.21 0.12 13.79
CA SER A 137 -0.92 0.80 13.72
C SER A 137 0.12 -0.07 13.01
N PRO A 138 1.24 0.51 12.53
CA PRO A 138 2.31 -0.27 11.89
C PRO A 138 2.96 -1.32 12.81
N ASN A 139 2.93 -1.09 14.12
CA ASN A 139 3.48 -2.01 15.12
C ASN A 139 2.54 -3.18 15.44
N CYS A 140 1.25 -3.03 15.10
CA CYS A 140 0.21 -4.02 15.34
C CYS A 140 -0.63 -4.22 14.05
N PRO A 141 0.00 -4.68 12.94
CA PRO A 141 -0.75 -4.98 11.73
C PRO A 141 -1.64 -6.20 11.96
N LYS A 142 -2.86 -6.16 11.42
CA LYS A 142 -3.73 -7.34 11.33
C LYS A 142 -3.32 -8.21 10.13
N GLU A 143 -2.89 -7.56 9.05
CA GLU A 143 -2.46 -8.22 7.83
C GLU A 143 -1.31 -7.44 7.19
N VAL A 144 -0.40 -8.18 6.56
CA VAL A 144 0.77 -7.65 5.87
C VAL A 144 0.84 -8.31 4.50
N VAL A 145 0.84 -7.51 3.44
CA VAL A 145 0.98 -7.96 2.06
C VAL A 145 2.30 -7.47 1.53
N THR A 146 3.13 -8.39 1.06
CA THR A 146 4.49 -8.09 0.62
C THR A 146 4.64 -8.35 -0.88
N ILE A 147 4.80 -7.27 -1.64
CA ILE A 147 5.00 -7.31 -3.08
C ILE A 147 6.50 -7.28 -3.33
N GLN A 148 7.06 -8.40 -3.78
CA GLN A 148 8.45 -8.50 -4.20
C GLN A 148 8.57 -8.02 -5.65
N ILE A 149 9.41 -7.02 -5.86
CA ILE A 149 9.64 -6.46 -7.19
C ILE A 149 10.87 -7.16 -7.80
N PRO A 150 10.74 -7.80 -8.97
CA PRO A 150 11.88 -8.35 -9.69
C PRO A 150 12.87 -7.26 -10.12
N HIS A 151 13.95 -7.67 -10.79
CA HIS A 151 14.87 -6.72 -11.40
C HIS A 151 14.14 -5.81 -12.41
N ILE A 152 14.35 -4.51 -12.28
CA ILE A 152 13.76 -3.49 -13.14
C ILE A 152 14.79 -3.08 -14.20
N ASP A 153 14.39 -3.08 -15.46
CA ASP A 153 15.16 -2.51 -16.57
C ASP A 153 14.97 -0.99 -16.58
N GLN A 154 16.05 -0.24 -16.34
CA GLN A 154 16.04 1.22 -16.31
C GLN A 154 16.30 1.87 -17.68
N GLU A 155 16.79 1.10 -18.66
CA GLU A 155 17.23 1.62 -19.96
C GLU A 155 16.13 1.53 -21.02
N HIS A 156 15.08 0.74 -20.77
CA HIS A 156 13.98 0.56 -21.72
C HIS A 156 12.98 1.75 -21.71
N ILE A 157 12.76 2.35 -22.88
CA ILE A 157 11.80 3.45 -23.07
C ILE A 157 10.44 2.92 -23.55
N GLU A 158 9.47 2.88 -22.65
CA GLU A 158 8.15 2.28 -22.92
C GLU A 158 7.20 3.13 -23.79
N ARG A 159 7.53 4.40 -24.02
CA ARG A 159 6.63 5.35 -24.70
C ARG A 159 6.20 4.89 -26.11
N ASN A 160 7.01 4.08 -26.77
CA ASN A 160 6.73 3.58 -28.12
C ASN A 160 5.83 2.33 -28.13
N HIS A 161 5.61 1.68 -26.98
CA HIS A 161 4.92 0.38 -26.87
C HIS A 161 3.87 0.33 -25.75
N ILE A 162 3.30 1.47 -25.35
CA ILE A 162 2.30 1.58 -24.26
C ILE A 162 1.12 0.60 -24.44
N SER A 163 0.65 0.40 -25.68
CA SER A 163 -0.45 -0.52 -25.96
C SER A 163 -0.10 -1.98 -25.63
N GLU A 164 1.10 -2.43 -26.02
CA GLU A 164 1.56 -3.78 -25.73
C GLU A 164 1.89 -3.94 -24.24
N LEU A 165 2.48 -2.93 -23.62
CA LEU A 165 2.68 -2.91 -22.17
C LEU A 165 1.36 -3.13 -21.43
N ASN A 166 0.31 -2.38 -21.78
CA ASN A 166 -1.00 -2.50 -21.13
C ASN A 166 -1.60 -3.91 -21.30
N LYS A 167 -1.45 -4.55 -22.46
CA LYS A 167 -1.91 -5.93 -22.68
C LYS A 167 -1.18 -6.91 -21.77
N HIS A 168 0.15 -6.80 -21.67
CA HIS A 168 0.93 -7.68 -20.80
C HIS A 168 0.62 -7.42 -19.33
N LEU A 169 0.49 -6.16 -18.93
CA LEU A 169 0.10 -5.77 -17.57
C LEU A 169 -1.26 -6.38 -17.18
N GLN A 170 -2.25 -6.31 -18.09
CA GLN A 170 -3.55 -6.94 -17.86
C GLN A 170 -3.48 -8.47 -17.75
N LYS A 171 -2.63 -9.14 -18.56
CA LYS A 171 -2.41 -10.58 -18.43
C LYS A 171 -1.83 -10.94 -17.06
N VAL A 172 -0.82 -10.19 -16.61
CA VAL A 172 -0.18 -10.38 -15.29
C VAL A 172 -1.20 -10.14 -14.18
N LEU A 173 -1.92 -9.01 -14.18
CA LEU A 173 -2.94 -8.71 -13.18
C LEU A 173 -4.03 -9.78 -13.13
N ARG A 174 -4.47 -10.27 -14.30
CA ARG A 174 -5.42 -11.38 -14.37
C ARG A 174 -4.86 -12.66 -13.74
N HIS A 175 -3.60 -12.99 -14.00
CA HIS A 175 -2.95 -14.15 -13.39
C HIS A 175 -2.88 -14.01 -11.86
N ILE A 176 -2.53 -12.81 -11.36
CA ILE A 176 -2.48 -12.51 -9.93
C ILE A 176 -3.87 -12.68 -9.30
N PHE A 177 -4.88 -11.98 -9.81
CA PHE A 177 -6.21 -11.96 -9.21
C PHE A 177 -6.98 -13.27 -9.32
N LEU A 178 -6.66 -14.11 -10.32
CA LEU A 178 -7.23 -15.45 -10.46
C LEU A 178 -6.38 -16.54 -9.77
N SER A 179 -5.22 -16.20 -9.20
CA SER A 179 -4.41 -17.18 -8.49
C SER A 179 -5.11 -17.63 -7.21
N GLN A 180 -5.00 -18.92 -6.90
CA GLN A 180 -5.57 -19.47 -5.67
C GLN A 180 -4.97 -18.79 -4.43
N THR A 181 -3.66 -18.53 -4.44
CA THR A 181 -2.96 -17.80 -3.37
C THR A 181 -3.59 -16.43 -3.10
N TRP A 182 -3.90 -15.68 -4.16
CA TRP A 182 -4.58 -14.39 -4.02
C TRP A 182 -5.97 -14.57 -3.43
N MET A 183 -6.80 -15.44 -4.03
CA MET A 183 -8.17 -15.68 -3.56
C MET A 183 -8.21 -16.09 -2.08
N ASP A 184 -7.37 -17.05 -1.68
CA ASP A 184 -7.31 -17.51 -0.30
C ASP A 184 -6.89 -16.39 0.66
N SER A 185 -5.92 -15.57 0.25
CA SER A 185 -5.46 -14.46 1.09
C SER A 185 -6.51 -13.36 1.25
N VAL A 186 -7.26 -13.04 0.19
CA VAL A 186 -8.21 -11.93 0.19
C VAL A 186 -9.62 -12.30 0.65
N ASN A 187 -9.96 -13.59 0.71
CA ASN A 187 -11.26 -14.09 1.15
C ASN A 187 -11.59 -13.74 2.62
N THR A 188 -10.58 -13.43 3.43
CA THR A 188 -10.81 -12.93 4.79
C THR A 188 -11.18 -11.45 4.74
N SER A 189 -12.47 -11.15 4.93
CA SER A 189 -12.95 -9.77 5.03
C SER A 189 -12.40 -9.10 6.28
N LEU A 190 -11.70 -7.98 6.12
CA LEU A 190 -11.26 -7.14 7.22
C LEU A 190 -12.27 -6.00 7.44
N THR A 191 -12.50 -5.65 8.70
CA THR A 191 -13.13 -4.38 9.03
C THR A 191 -12.27 -3.24 8.48
N CYS A 192 -12.90 -2.18 7.98
CA CYS A 192 -12.19 -0.97 7.54
C CYS A 192 -11.19 -0.51 8.61
N THR A 193 -9.93 -0.33 8.21
CA THR A 193 -8.81 -0.08 9.11
C THR A 193 -7.78 0.81 8.44
N ASN A 194 -6.73 1.21 9.16
CA ASN A 194 -5.71 2.06 8.56
C ASN A 194 -4.83 1.21 7.63
N THR A 195 -4.47 1.81 6.49
CA THR A 195 -3.53 1.22 5.53
C THR A 195 -2.21 1.98 5.61
N TYR A 196 -1.11 1.25 5.75
CA TYR A 196 0.24 1.79 5.72
C TYR A 196 1.00 1.16 4.57
N VAL A 197 1.77 1.95 3.83
CA VAL A 197 2.58 1.47 2.71
C VAL A 197 4.04 1.83 2.97
N TYR A 198 4.90 0.83 2.93
CA TYR A 198 6.34 0.96 3.08
C TYR A 198 7.04 0.51 1.81
N LEU A 199 8.11 1.21 1.44
CA LEU A 199 8.94 0.86 0.29
C LEU A 199 10.36 0.56 0.78
N LYS A 200 10.88 -0.59 0.37
CA LYS A 200 12.27 -0.98 0.61
C LYS A 200 13.09 -0.62 -0.62
N LYS A 201 13.91 0.42 -0.46
CA LYS A 201 14.87 0.84 -1.47
C LYS A 201 16.09 -0.09 -1.41
N LEU A 202 16.68 -0.40 -2.56
CA LEU A 202 18.08 -0.85 -2.58
C LEU A 202 18.91 0.32 -2.03
N ALA A 203 19.75 0.07 -1.03
CA ALA A 203 20.65 1.09 -0.53
C ALA A 203 21.48 1.60 -1.71
N ASN A 204 21.30 2.86 -2.09
CA ASN A 204 22.29 3.54 -2.90
C ASN A 204 23.54 3.55 -2.05
N GLU A 205 24.63 2.92 -2.51
CA GLU A 205 25.95 3.21 -1.96
C GLU A 205 26.08 4.73 -1.96
N ILE A 206 26.28 5.29 -0.78
CA ILE A 206 26.51 6.73 -0.60
C ILE A 206 27.73 7.04 -1.46
N LYS A 207 27.53 7.74 -2.58
CA LYS A 207 28.63 8.45 -3.23
C LYS A 207 29.02 9.57 -2.27
N GLU A 208 29.92 9.27 -1.33
CA GLU A 208 30.72 10.27 -0.65
C GLU A 208 31.49 11.04 -1.72
N ILE A 209 30.90 12.12 -2.22
CA ILE A 209 31.65 13.18 -2.86
C ILE A 209 32.23 13.98 -1.68
N ALA A 210 33.38 13.53 -1.19
CA ALA A 210 34.23 14.36 -0.36
C ALA A 210 34.64 15.57 -1.23
N VAL A 211 34.03 16.72 -0.96
CA VAL A 211 34.58 18.01 -1.37
C VAL A 211 35.45 18.46 -0.21
N GLU A 212 36.76 18.22 -0.33
CA GLU A 212 37.74 18.96 0.47
C GLU A 212 37.75 20.42 -0.01
N ILE A 213 37.58 21.35 0.93
CA ILE A 213 37.89 22.78 0.75
C ILE A 213 39.36 22.99 1.06
#